data_AF-A0A8J4VSP4-F1
#
_entry.id   AF-A0A8J4VSP4-F1
#
_cell.length_a   1.000
_cell.length_b   1.000
_cell.length_c   1.000
_cell.angle_alpha   90.00
_cell.angle_beta   90.00
_cell.angle_gamma   90.00
#
_symmetry.space_group_name_H-M   'P 1'
#
loop_
_entity.id
_entity.type
_entity.pdbx_description
1 polymer ?
#
loop_
_entity_poly.entity_id
_entity_poly.type
_entity_poly.pdbx_seq_one_letter_code
_entity_poly.pdbx_strand_id
1 'polypeptide(L)'
;KALAGEYLGLTGTRLDGAEMLVCGLATHFVPSERLSLLEEALCKVDSSDPAIISAVINEYSKQPYMKEKSAYHRLNVIDRCFSRRTVEEIISALERVALNKKDDWISKTIQSLKRASPTSLKISLRSIRQGRLQGVGQCLVREYRIACHVMQGKLSKDLFEGFRAILLDKDRNPKWEPSKLELVSDDMVDSYFSMMDDEDWEDLKLPARSNLPAYAIAKL
;
A
#
# COMPACT_ATOMS: atom_id res chain seq x y z
N LYS A 1 7.18 -7.53 10.68
CA LYS A 1 7.14 -6.84 9.37
C LYS A 1 5.76 -6.26 9.00
N ALA A 2 4.67 -6.61 9.68
CA ALA A 2 3.31 -6.25 9.27
C ALA A 2 3.02 -4.72 9.25
N LEU A 3 3.67 -3.93 10.11
CA LEU A 3 3.33 -2.50 10.32
C LEU A 3 4.00 -1.55 9.32
N ALA A 4 4.96 -2.03 8.53
CA ALA A 4 5.45 -1.32 7.36
C ALA A 4 4.33 -1.15 6.30
N GLY A 5 3.36 -2.08 6.26
CA GLY A 5 2.22 -2.02 5.33
C GLY A 5 1.35 -0.80 5.54
N GLU A 6 0.93 -0.50 6.78
CA GLU A 6 0.15 0.71 7.09
C GLU A 6 0.94 1.98 6.81
N TYR A 7 2.24 2.00 7.14
CA TYR A 7 3.07 3.16 6.82
C TYR A 7 3.10 3.43 5.32
N LEU A 8 3.37 2.42 4.51
CA LEU A 8 3.42 2.56 3.05
C LEU A 8 2.05 2.93 2.48
N GLY A 9 0.99 2.24 2.92
CA GLY A 9 -0.37 2.45 2.43
C GLY A 9 -0.95 3.82 2.78
N LEU A 10 -0.69 4.33 4.00
CA LEU A 10 -1.25 5.62 4.44
C LEU A 10 -0.44 6.83 3.95
N THR A 11 0.87 6.68 3.78
CA THR A 11 1.74 7.82 3.45
C THR A 11 2.05 7.92 1.96
N GLY A 12 1.83 6.84 1.20
CA GLY A 12 2.24 6.76 -0.21
C GLY A 12 3.75 6.95 -0.39
N THR A 13 4.55 6.62 0.63
CA THR A 13 6.01 6.80 0.57
C THR A 13 6.60 5.97 -0.56
N ARG A 14 7.45 6.61 -1.38
CA ARG A 14 8.20 5.93 -2.43
C ARG A 14 9.35 5.14 -1.83
N LEU A 15 9.52 3.90 -2.30
CA LEU A 15 10.65 3.05 -1.97
C LEU A 15 11.58 2.96 -3.17
N ASP A 16 12.88 3.01 -2.90
CA ASP A 16 13.89 2.65 -3.92
C ASP A 16 14.17 1.15 -3.93
N GLY A 17 14.99 0.69 -4.88
CA GLY A 17 15.27 -0.74 -5.07
C GLY A 17 15.90 -1.42 -3.85
N ALA A 18 16.71 -0.69 -3.06
CA ALA A 18 17.30 -1.25 -1.84
C ALA A 18 16.24 -1.45 -0.77
N GLU A 19 15.36 -0.46 -0.61
CA GLU A 19 14.26 -0.50 0.34
C GLU A 19 13.23 -1.58 -0.02
N MET A 20 12.90 -1.73 -1.30
CA MET A 20 12.00 -2.79 -1.78
C MET A 20 12.51 -4.18 -1.43
N LEU A 21 13.81 -4.45 -1.61
CA LEU A 21 14.42 -5.75 -1.29
C LEU A 21 14.31 -6.05 0.21
N VAL A 22 14.69 -5.09 1.06
CA VAL A 22 14.72 -5.30 2.51
C VAL A 22 13.31 -5.39 3.13
N CYS A 23 12.35 -4.63 2.58
CA CYS A 23 10.94 -4.73 2.94
C CYS A 23 10.31 -6.06 2.46
N GLY A 24 10.97 -6.81 1.57
CA GLY A 24 10.45 -8.05 0.99
C GLY A 24 9.42 -7.84 -0.11
N LEU A 25 9.36 -6.64 -0.69
CA LEU A 25 8.53 -6.33 -1.86
C LEU A 25 9.23 -6.72 -3.18
N ALA A 26 10.57 -6.66 -3.21
CA ALA A 26 11.38 -7.25 -4.27
C ALA A 26 12.06 -8.53 -3.74
N THR A 27 12.22 -9.53 -4.60
CA THR A 27 12.92 -10.77 -4.28
C THR A 27 14.41 -10.69 -4.58
N HIS A 28 14.78 -9.90 -5.58
CA HIS A 28 16.16 -9.74 -6.07
C HIS A 28 16.42 -8.27 -6.42
N PHE A 29 17.69 -7.89 -6.46
CA PHE A 29 18.14 -6.57 -6.92
C PHE A 29 19.19 -6.75 -8.01
N VAL A 30 18.89 -6.29 -9.22
CA VAL A 30 19.77 -6.41 -10.39
C VAL A 30 20.11 -5.00 -10.88
N PRO A 31 21.40 -4.62 -10.95
CA PRO A 31 21.80 -3.33 -11.51
C PRO A 31 21.32 -3.18 -12.96
N SER A 32 20.91 -1.97 -13.34
CA SER A 32 20.32 -1.70 -14.66
C SER A 32 21.22 -2.12 -15.81
N GLU A 33 22.53 -1.96 -15.67
CA GLU A 33 23.52 -2.34 -16.69
C GLU A 33 23.61 -3.86 -16.92
N ARG A 34 23.05 -4.70 -16.03
CA ARG A 34 23.03 -6.16 -16.15
C ARG A 34 21.67 -6.71 -16.59
N LEU A 35 20.64 -5.87 -16.71
CA LEU A 35 19.28 -6.34 -17.02
C LEU A 35 19.19 -7.01 -18.40
N SER A 36 19.81 -6.43 -19.43
CA SER A 36 19.81 -7.03 -20.78
C SER A 36 20.47 -8.41 -20.79
N LEU A 37 21.57 -8.58 -20.05
CA LEU A 37 22.26 -9.87 -19.95
C LEU A 37 21.44 -10.91 -19.18
N LEU A 38 20.72 -10.48 -18.13
CA LEU A 38 19.81 -11.35 -17.40
C LEU A 38 18.66 -11.82 -18.30
N GLU A 39 18.08 -10.91 -19.08
CA GLU A 39 16.98 -11.22 -20.01
C GLU A 39 17.44 -12.24 -21.06
N GLU A 40 18.61 -12.05 -21.66
CA GLU A 40 19.23 -13.02 -22.58
C GLU A 40 19.49 -14.38 -21.93
N ALA A 41 19.91 -14.40 -20.66
CA ALA A 41 20.15 -15.64 -19.92
C ALA A 41 18.84 -16.39 -19.65
N LEU A 42 17.79 -15.68 -19.20
CA LEU A 42 16.47 -16.27 -18.95
C LEU A 42 15.85 -16.86 -20.23
N CYS A 43 16.03 -16.21 -21.39
CA CYS A 43 15.55 -16.74 -22.68
C CYS A 43 16.21 -18.06 -23.09
N LYS A 44 17.39 -18.40 -22.53
CA LYS A 44 18.12 -19.65 -22.83
C LYS A 44 17.79 -20.79 -21.87
N VAL A 45 17.01 -20.54 -20.81
CA VAL A 45 16.64 -21.55 -19.82
C VAL A 45 15.52 -22.43 -20.39
N ASP A 46 15.82 -23.70 -20.64
CA ASP A 46 14.84 -24.70 -21.10
C ASP A 46 14.19 -25.46 -19.93
N SER A 47 13.78 -24.73 -18.90
CA SER A 47 13.14 -25.30 -17.71
C SER A 47 12.17 -24.33 -17.07
N SER A 48 11.05 -24.86 -16.61
CA SER A 48 10.04 -24.13 -15.83
C SER A 48 10.25 -24.27 -14.31
N ASP A 49 11.34 -24.90 -13.87
CA ASP A 49 11.64 -25.06 -12.44
C ASP A 49 11.98 -23.70 -11.81
N PRO A 50 11.18 -23.22 -10.82
CA PRO A 50 11.45 -21.96 -10.14
C PRO A 50 12.83 -21.89 -9.48
N ALA A 51 13.41 -23.02 -9.06
CA ALA A 51 14.73 -23.05 -8.45
C ALA A 51 15.83 -22.73 -9.47
N ILE A 52 15.73 -23.28 -10.68
CA ILE A 52 16.66 -23.00 -11.79
C ILE A 52 16.54 -21.54 -12.22
N ILE A 53 15.31 -21.05 -12.38
CA ILE A 53 15.07 -19.64 -12.74
C ILE A 53 15.63 -18.70 -11.66
N SER A 54 15.40 -19.01 -10.38
CA SER A 54 15.95 -18.20 -9.28
C SER A 54 17.47 -18.24 -9.24
N ALA A 55 18.11 -19.37 -9.55
CA ALA A 55 19.57 -19.46 -9.62
C ALA A 55 20.13 -18.53 -10.70
N VAL A 56 19.52 -18.49 -11.89
CA VAL A 56 19.91 -17.56 -12.96
C VAL A 56 19.77 -16.11 -12.49
N ILE A 57 18.63 -15.72 -11.91
CA ILE A 57 18.44 -14.34 -11.40
C ILE A 57 19.50 -13.98 -10.35
N ASN A 58 19.88 -14.92 -9.48
CA ASN A 58 20.90 -14.72 -8.45
C ASN A 58 22.29 -14.39 -9.02
N GLU A 59 22.68 -14.98 -10.16
CA GLU A 59 23.98 -14.68 -10.81
C GLU A 59 24.09 -13.21 -11.24
N TYR A 60 22.95 -12.60 -11.59
CA TYR A 60 22.88 -11.19 -12.01
C TYR A 60 22.63 -10.23 -10.85
N SER A 61 22.16 -10.75 -9.73
CA SER A 61 21.81 -9.96 -8.55
C SER A 61 23.03 -9.40 -7.82
N LYS A 62 22.85 -8.27 -7.14
CA LYS A 62 23.84 -7.69 -6.23
C LYS A 62 23.15 -7.23 -4.96
N GLN A 63 23.90 -7.17 -3.86
CA GLN A 63 23.42 -6.54 -2.64
C GLN A 63 23.40 -5.00 -2.84
N PRO A 64 22.24 -4.34 -2.72
CA PRO A 64 22.16 -2.91 -2.90
C PRO A 64 22.71 -2.18 -1.66
N TYR A 65 23.23 -0.96 -1.87
CA TYR A 65 23.61 -0.08 -0.77
C TYR A 65 22.37 0.63 -0.20
N MET A 66 22.21 0.56 1.13
CA MET A 66 21.13 1.25 1.82
C MET A 66 21.53 2.71 2.11
N LYS A 67 20.69 3.65 1.72
CA LYS A 67 20.92 5.08 2.02
C LYS A 67 20.74 5.36 3.51
N GLU A 68 21.62 6.16 4.09
CA GLU A 68 21.56 6.57 5.51
C GLU A 68 20.21 7.16 5.93
N LYS A 69 19.56 7.90 5.02
CA LYS A 69 18.27 8.54 5.28
C LYS A 69 17.07 7.64 5.03
N SER A 70 17.26 6.37 4.68
CA SER A 70 16.17 5.42 4.38
C SER A 70 15.15 5.32 5.53
N ALA A 71 13.89 5.11 5.17
CA ALA A 71 12.84 4.79 6.13
C ALA A 71 13.11 3.47 6.87
N TYR A 72 13.94 2.59 6.30
CA TYR A 72 14.35 1.33 6.92
C TYR A 72 15.00 1.54 8.30
N HIS A 73 15.84 2.58 8.44
CA HIS A 73 16.46 2.91 9.73
C HIS A 73 15.47 3.40 10.79
N ARG A 74 14.20 3.59 10.42
CA ARG A 74 13.11 4.09 11.28
C ARG A 74 12.03 3.06 11.54
N LEU A 75 12.26 1.78 11.18
CA LEU A 75 11.29 0.71 11.38
C LEU A 75 10.77 0.63 12.82
N ASN A 76 11.61 0.83 13.84
CA ASN A 76 11.14 0.86 15.23
C ASN A 76 10.10 1.96 15.49
N VAL A 77 10.35 3.17 14.96
CA VAL A 77 9.40 4.29 15.07
C VAL A 77 8.14 4.01 14.28
N ILE A 78 8.27 3.44 13.06
CA ILE A 78 7.15 3.02 12.23
C ILE A 78 6.29 2.01 12.96
N ASP A 79 6.87 0.90 13.44
CA ASP A 79 6.16 -0.16 14.15
C ASP A 79 5.45 0.40 15.40
N ARG A 80 6.13 1.27 16.17
CA ARG A 80 5.54 1.86 17.38
C ARG A 80 4.39 2.83 17.08
N CYS A 81 4.48 3.64 16.04
CA CYS A 81 3.47 4.66 15.74
C CYS A 81 2.30 4.10 14.91
N PHE A 82 2.58 3.25 13.91
CA PHE A 82 1.57 2.69 13.01
C PHE A 82 0.83 1.46 13.58
N SER A 83 1.21 0.99 14.78
CA SER A 83 0.45 -0.02 15.54
C SER A 83 -0.77 0.56 16.27
N ARG A 84 -0.95 1.88 16.29
CA ARG A 84 -2.10 2.54 16.96
C ARG A 84 -3.42 2.29 16.24
N ARG A 85 -4.54 2.25 16.96
CA ARG A 85 -5.82 1.75 16.43
C ARG A 85 -6.44 2.67 15.38
N THR A 86 -6.27 3.97 15.51
CA THR A 86 -6.88 4.94 14.58
C THR A 86 -5.81 5.83 13.92
N VAL A 87 -6.18 6.49 12.82
CA VAL A 87 -5.28 7.43 12.11
C VAL A 87 -4.89 8.59 13.03
N GLU A 88 -5.84 9.09 13.83
CA GLU A 88 -5.67 10.14 14.82
C GLU A 88 -4.62 9.74 15.86
N GLU A 89 -4.68 8.51 16.37
CA GLU A 89 -3.68 8.00 17.31
C GLU A 89 -2.30 7.81 16.65
N ILE A 90 -2.25 7.41 15.38
CA ILE A 90 -0.99 7.30 14.61
C ILE A 90 -0.32 8.68 14.50
N ILE A 91 -1.08 9.70 14.07
CA ILE A 91 -0.58 11.07 13.95
C ILE A 91 -0.12 11.59 15.33
N SER A 92 -0.94 11.40 16.37
CA SER A 92 -0.61 11.82 17.74
C SER A 92 0.66 11.13 18.26
N ALA A 93 0.87 9.85 17.92
CA ALA A 93 2.08 9.12 18.29
C ALA A 93 3.31 9.69 17.57
N LEU A 94 3.21 9.97 16.26
CA LEU A 94 4.29 10.60 15.49
C LEU A 94 4.66 11.98 16.03
N GLU A 95 3.66 12.81 16.36
CA GLU A 95 3.86 14.14 16.95
C GLU A 95 4.62 14.06 18.28
N ARG A 96 4.28 13.11 19.16
CA ARG A 96 5.04 12.88 20.41
C ARG A 96 6.49 12.47 20.17
N VAL A 97 6.78 11.71 19.11
CA VAL A 97 8.16 11.38 18.75
C VAL A 97 8.90 12.63 18.25
N ALA A 98 8.23 13.46 17.45
CA ALA A 98 8.80 14.70 16.91
C ALA A 98 9.20 15.70 18.01
N LEU A 99 8.51 15.72 19.16
CA LEU A 99 8.87 16.54 20.31
C LEU A 99 10.23 16.17 20.92
N ASN A 100 10.56 14.88 20.94
CA ASN A 100 11.78 14.36 21.58
C ASN A 100 12.96 14.26 20.61
N LYS A 101 12.69 14.17 19.31
CA LYS A 101 13.70 13.99 18.27
C LYS A 101 13.35 14.79 17.02
N LYS A 102 14.17 15.79 16.70
CA LYS A 102 14.09 16.47 15.40
C LYS A 102 14.55 15.51 14.31
N ASP A 103 13.61 15.08 13.47
CA ASP A 103 13.86 14.22 12.31
C ASP A 103 12.93 14.64 11.18
N ASP A 104 13.50 15.16 10.09
CA ASP A 104 12.79 15.60 8.89
C ASP A 104 11.81 14.55 8.35
N TRP A 105 12.13 13.26 8.49
CA TRP A 105 11.26 12.18 8.05
C TRP A 105 9.94 12.19 8.82
N ILE A 106 9.99 12.37 10.15
CA ILE A 106 8.78 12.36 10.99
C ILE A 106 7.89 13.54 10.61
N SER A 107 8.47 14.74 10.47
CA SER A 107 7.73 15.94 10.06
C SER A 107 7.08 15.78 8.68
N LYS A 108 7.80 15.20 7.71
CA LYS A 108 7.27 14.91 6.37
C LYS A 108 6.16 13.87 6.40
N THR A 109 6.29 12.82 7.21
CA THR A 109 5.25 11.81 7.38
C THR A 109 3.98 12.40 7.98
N ILE A 110 4.08 13.21 9.04
CA ILE A 110 2.92 13.90 9.63
C ILE A 110 2.26 14.82 8.60
N GLN A 111 3.05 15.59 7.84
CA GLN A 111 2.52 16.48 6.82
C GLN A 111 1.82 15.72 5.68
N SER A 112 2.39 14.59 5.25
CA SER A 112 1.78 13.71 4.24
C SER A 112 0.42 13.20 4.70
N LEU A 113 0.32 12.68 5.92
CA LEU A 113 -0.94 12.22 6.50
C LEU A 113 -1.96 13.37 6.61
N LYS A 114 -1.55 14.55 7.09
CA LYS A 114 -2.46 15.71 7.23
C LYS A 114 -2.93 16.30 5.90
N ARG A 115 -2.25 16.02 4.79
CA ARG A 115 -2.64 16.49 3.45
C ARG A 115 -3.53 15.50 2.70
N ALA A 116 -3.55 14.23 3.11
CA ALA A 116 -4.36 13.22 2.45
C ALA A 116 -5.85 13.36 2.82
N SER A 117 -6.73 12.74 2.02
CA SER A 117 -8.16 12.66 2.32
C SER A 117 -8.37 11.93 3.66
N PRO A 118 -9.07 12.55 4.63
CA PRO A 118 -9.39 11.89 5.90
C PRO A 118 -10.14 10.57 5.71
N THR A 119 -11.10 10.55 4.78
CA THR A 119 -11.89 9.37 4.41
C THR A 119 -10.99 8.27 3.86
N SER A 120 -10.11 8.60 2.91
CA SER A 120 -9.19 7.64 2.30
C SER A 120 -8.21 7.04 3.31
N LEU A 121 -7.71 7.83 4.27
CA LEU A 121 -6.83 7.32 5.33
C LEU A 121 -7.53 6.30 6.22
N LYS A 122 -8.78 6.56 6.65
CA LYS A 122 -9.52 5.63 7.51
C LYS A 122 -9.88 4.34 6.77
N ILE A 123 -10.35 4.44 5.52
CA ILE A 123 -10.63 3.28 4.67
C ILE A 123 -9.36 2.44 4.48
N SER A 124 -8.23 3.07 4.12
CA SER A 124 -6.97 2.38 3.86
C SER A 124 -6.44 1.67 5.11
N LEU A 125 -6.47 2.33 6.28
CA LEU A 125 -6.04 1.73 7.54
C LEU A 125 -6.86 0.48 7.87
N ARG A 126 -8.18 0.59 7.74
CA ARG A 126 -9.09 -0.53 7.98
C ARG A 126 -8.86 -1.67 7.00
N SER A 127 -8.75 -1.35 5.70
CA SER A 127 -8.60 -2.36 4.65
C SER A 127 -7.30 -3.16 4.81
N ILE A 128 -6.17 -2.47 5.05
CA ILE A 128 -4.87 -3.11 5.29
C ILE A 128 -4.94 -4.05 6.49
N ARG A 129 -5.62 -3.66 7.56
CA ARG A 129 -5.72 -4.46 8.79
C ARG A 129 -6.61 -5.67 8.65
N GLN A 130 -7.76 -5.53 7.99
CA GLN A 130 -8.64 -6.66 7.70
C GLN A 130 -7.95 -7.65 6.75
N GLY A 131 -7.20 -7.15 5.76
CA GLY A 131 -6.48 -7.98 4.79
C GLY A 131 -5.42 -8.89 5.40
N ARG A 132 -4.90 -8.59 6.60
CA ARG A 132 -3.92 -9.46 7.29
C ARG A 132 -4.48 -10.82 7.69
N LEU A 133 -5.80 -10.92 7.84
CA LEU A 133 -6.50 -12.11 8.31
C LEU A 133 -7.26 -12.82 7.18
N GLN A 134 -7.09 -12.37 5.94
CA GLN A 134 -7.88 -12.80 4.79
C GLN A 134 -6.97 -13.31 3.67
N GLY A 135 -7.50 -14.24 2.88
CA GLY A 135 -6.89 -14.62 1.60
C GLY A 135 -6.93 -13.46 0.59
N VAL A 136 -6.10 -13.56 -0.44
CA VAL A 136 -6.09 -12.58 -1.55
C VAL A 136 -7.46 -12.52 -2.23
N GLY A 137 -8.16 -13.65 -2.39
CA GLY A 137 -9.50 -13.65 -2.98
C GLY A 137 -10.51 -12.78 -2.21
N GLN A 138 -10.54 -12.94 -0.88
CA GLN A 138 -11.38 -12.13 0.00
C GLN A 138 -10.95 -10.65 0.00
N CYS A 139 -9.65 -10.38 -0.01
CA CYS A 139 -9.14 -9.02 -0.15
C CYS A 139 -9.61 -8.38 -1.46
N LEU A 140 -9.51 -9.07 -2.59
CA LEU A 140 -9.94 -8.53 -3.89
C LEU A 140 -11.43 -8.20 -3.91
N VAL A 141 -12.29 -9.05 -3.33
CA VAL A 141 -13.73 -8.76 -3.22
C VAL A 141 -13.98 -7.51 -2.39
N ARG A 142 -13.28 -7.38 -1.24
CA ARG A 142 -13.37 -6.19 -0.37
C ARG A 142 -12.87 -4.92 -1.06
N GLU A 143 -11.70 -4.95 -1.68
CA GLU A 143 -11.13 -3.80 -2.40
C GLU A 143 -12.02 -3.39 -3.57
N TYR A 144 -12.64 -4.36 -4.26
CA TYR A 144 -13.58 -4.09 -5.34
C TYR A 144 -14.81 -3.31 -4.82
N ARG A 145 -15.44 -3.75 -3.72
CA ARG A 145 -16.56 -3.00 -3.09
C ARG A 145 -16.15 -1.58 -2.74
N ILE A 146 -15.00 -1.41 -2.09
CA ILE A 146 -14.47 -0.09 -1.73
C ILE A 146 -14.33 0.77 -3.00
N ALA A 147 -13.73 0.21 -4.06
CA ALA A 147 -13.55 0.91 -5.32
C ALA A 147 -14.89 1.32 -5.95
N CYS A 148 -15.90 0.45 -5.96
CA CYS A 148 -17.24 0.77 -6.47
C CYS A 148 -17.88 1.93 -5.69
N HIS A 149 -17.89 1.88 -4.36
CA HIS A 149 -18.42 2.96 -3.53
C HIS A 149 -17.68 4.29 -3.74
N VAL A 150 -16.35 4.24 -3.88
CA VAL A 150 -15.51 5.41 -4.18
C VAL A 150 -15.81 5.98 -5.58
N MET A 151 -15.98 5.12 -6.58
CA MET A 151 -16.25 5.54 -7.98
C MET A 151 -17.66 6.09 -8.17
N GLN A 152 -18.67 5.51 -7.50
CA GLN A 152 -20.02 6.07 -7.47
C GLN A 152 -20.02 7.48 -6.86
N GLY A 153 -19.11 7.73 -5.90
CA GLY A 153 -18.95 9.02 -5.26
C GLY A 153 -20.22 9.50 -4.55
N LYS A 154 -21.11 8.59 -4.13
CA LYS A 154 -22.32 8.91 -3.35
C LYS A 154 -21.96 9.32 -1.91
N LEU A 155 -20.93 8.68 -1.34
CA LEU A 155 -20.46 8.91 0.02
C LEU A 155 -19.49 10.10 0.15
N SER A 156 -18.62 10.30 -0.85
CA SER A 156 -17.68 11.42 -0.91
C SER A 156 -17.26 11.69 -2.36
N LYS A 157 -16.88 12.94 -2.65
CA LYS A 157 -16.31 13.35 -3.95
C LYS A 157 -14.78 13.42 -3.93
N ASP A 158 -14.13 12.97 -2.86
CA ASP A 158 -12.68 13.07 -2.67
C ASP A 158 -11.86 12.45 -3.81
N LEU A 159 -12.32 11.37 -4.45
CA LEU A 159 -11.62 10.82 -5.61
C LEU A 159 -11.52 11.85 -6.74
N PHE A 160 -12.65 12.44 -7.11
CA PHE A 160 -12.74 13.42 -8.20
C PHE A 160 -11.99 14.71 -7.85
N GLU A 161 -12.10 15.16 -6.60
CA GLU A 161 -11.35 16.31 -6.11
C GLU A 161 -9.84 16.06 -6.12
N GLY A 162 -9.40 14.85 -5.75
CA GLY A 162 -8.00 14.46 -5.83
C GLY A 162 -7.49 14.46 -7.27
N PHE A 163 -8.28 13.94 -8.22
CA PHE A 163 -7.95 14.01 -9.64
C PHE A 163 -7.88 15.44 -10.15
N ARG A 164 -8.84 16.30 -9.78
CA ARG A 164 -8.82 17.72 -10.11
C ARG A 164 -7.52 18.38 -9.61
N ALA A 165 -7.22 18.25 -8.32
CA ALA A 165 -6.10 18.93 -7.69
C ALA A 165 -4.72 18.45 -8.19
N ILE A 166 -4.59 17.17 -8.55
CA ILE A 166 -3.29 16.57 -8.91
C ILE A 166 -3.07 16.49 -10.42
N LEU A 167 -4.11 16.18 -11.20
CA LEU A 167 -3.96 15.87 -12.63
C LEU A 167 -4.51 16.96 -13.56
N LEU A 168 -5.64 17.59 -13.19
CA LEU A 168 -6.29 18.61 -14.03
C LEU A 168 -5.71 20.00 -13.75
N ASP A 169 -6.07 20.57 -12.61
CA ASP A 169 -5.69 21.94 -12.24
C ASP A 169 -4.25 22.01 -11.72
N LYS A 170 -3.74 20.88 -11.21
CA LYS A 170 -2.36 20.72 -10.68
C LYS A 170 -2.01 21.72 -9.57
N ASP A 171 -3.02 22.22 -8.86
CA ASP A 171 -2.85 23.15 -7.74
C ASP A 171 -2.26 22.49 -6.48
N ARG A 172 -2.32 21.14 -6.41
CA ARG A 172 -1.91 20.33 -5.25
C ARG A 172 -2.59 20.78 -3.94
N ASN A 173 -3.79 21.34 -4.03
CA ASN A 173 -4.58 21.84 -2.92
C ASN A 173 -6.01 21.27 -2.95
N PRO A 174 -6.16 19.95 -2.75
CA PRO A 174 -7.47 19.32 -2.72
C PRO A 174 -8.31 19.79 -1.52
N LYS A 175 -9.59 20.01 -1.77
CA LYS A 175 -10.60 20.40 -0.77
C LYS A 175 -11.42 19.18 -0.36
N TRP A 176 -10.86 18.39 0.55
CA TRP A 176 -11.50 17.16 1.02
C TRP A 176 -12.81 17.41 1.75
N GLU A 177 -13.76 16.51 1.55
CA GLU A 177 -15.05 16.48 2.23
C GLU A 177 -15.38 15.05 2.69
N PRO A 178 -15.36 14.79 4.03
CA PRO A 178 -15.06 15.72 5.12
C PRO A 178 -13.59 16.19 5.20
N SER A 179 -13.38 17.42 5.68
CA SER A 179 -12.05 18.06 5.70
C SER A 179 -11.15 17.66 6.88
N LYS A 180 -11.68 16.94 7.87
CA LYS A 180 -10.95 16.53 9.08
C LYS A 180 -11.26 15.09 9.46
N LEU A 181 -10.31 14.43 10.14
CA LEU A 181 -10.44 13.03 10.57
C LEU A 181 -11.60 12.83 11.54
N GLU A 182 -11.83 13.78 12.44
CA GLU A 182 -12.87 13.70 13.48
C GLU A 182 -14.29 13.76 12.89
N LEU A 183 -14.44 14.24 11.66
CA LEU A 183 -15.72 14.32 10.95
C LEU A 183 -16.06 13.04 10.18
N VAL A 184 -15.11 12.12 10.05
CA VAL A 184 -15.34 10.82 9.40
C VAL A 184 -15.71 9.81 10.47
N SER A 185 -17.00 9.49 10.60
CA SER A 185 -17.49 8.50 11.56
C SER A 185 -17.20 7.07 11.11
N ASP A 186 -17.26 6.12 12.05
CA ASP A 186 -17.09 4.70 11.75
C ASP A 186 -18.19 4.19 10.81
N ASP A 187 -19.45 4.62 10.98
CA ASP A 187 -20.57 4.28 10.08
C ASP A 187 -20.31 4.74 8.64
N MET A 188 -19.69 5.92 8.48
CA MET A 188 -19.33 6.46 7.17
C MET A 188 -18.26 5.59 6.51
N VAL A 189 -17.30 5.07 7.29
CA VAL A 189 -16.30 4.11 6.82
C VAL A 189 -16.96 2.75 6.54
N ASP A 190 -17.84 2.26 7.40
CA ASP A 190 -18.58 1.00 7.23
C ASP A 190 -19.32 0.94 5.89
N SER A 191 -19.90 2.07 5.48
CA SER A 191 -20.62 2.21 4.21
C SER A 191 -19.75 1.91 2.98
N TYR A 192 -18.42 2.07 3.05
CA TYR A 192 -17.52 1.70 1.95
C TYR A 192 -17.23 0.19 1.86
N PHE A 193 -17.56 -0.57 2.91
CA PHE A 193 -17.31 -2.02 2.99
C PHE A 193 -18.61 -2.83 2.84
N SER A 194 -19.76 -2.16 2.77
CA SER A 194 -21.07 -2.80 2.57
C SER A 194 -21.17 -3.43 1.18
N MET A 195 -22.06 -4.41 1.05
CA MET A 195 -22.37 -5.01 -0.24
C MET A 195 -22.94 -3.96 -1.19
N MET A 196 -22.67 -4.13 -2.49
CA MET A 196 -23.31 -3.31 -3.51
C MET A 196 -24.80 -3.65 -3.60
N ASP A 197 -25.65 -2.65 -3.46
CA ASP A 197 -27.12 -2.76 -3.51
C ASP A 197 -27.69 -1.84 -4.60
N ASP A 198 -27.06 -1.86 -5.77
CA ASP A 198 -27.40 -1.01 -6.92
C ASP A 198 -27.51 -1.91 -8.16
N GLU A 199 -28.55 -1.70 -8.98
CA GLU A 199 -28.86 -2.57 -10.13
C GLU A 199 -27.72 -2.65 -11.15
N ASP A 200 -26.91 -1.60 -11.27
CA ASP A 200 -25.79 -1.53 -12.21
C ASP A 200 -24.44 -2.00 -11.62
N TRP A 201 -24.40 -2.28 -10.30
CA TRP A 201 -23.16 -2.61 -9.60
C TRP A 201 -23.32 -3.89 -8.79
N GLU A 202 -22.69 -4.97 -9.27
CA GLU A 202 -22.63 -6.24 -8.54
C GLU A 202 -21.29 -6.41 -7.82
N ASP A 203 -21.30 -7.15 -6.71
CA ASP A 203 -20.07 -7.63 -6.07
C ASP A 203 -19.22 -8.50 -7.01
N LEU A 204 -17.89 -8.39 -6.87
CA LEU A 204 -16.94 -9.20 -7.62
C LEU A 204 -17.13 -10.70 -7.34
N LYS A 205 -17.47 -11.44 -8.39
CA LYS A 205 -17.52 -12.91 -8.38
C LYS A 205 -16.23 -13.46 -8.98
N LEU A 206 -15.34 -13.98 -8.14
CA LEU A 206 -14.11 -14.61 -8.61
C LEU A 206 -14.43 -15.97 -9.27
N PRO A 207 -13.81 -16.29 -10.42
CA PRO A 207 -14.04 -17.57 -11.07
C PRO A 207 -13.52 -18.72 -10.20
N ALA A 208 -14.25 -19.83 -10.18
CA ALA A 208 -13.79 -21.05 -9.52
C ALA A 208 -12.51 -21.55 -10.20
N ARG A 209 -11.41 -21.65 -9.44
CA ARG A 209 -10.13 -22.17 -9.94
C ARG A 209 -9.92 -23.59 -9.43
N SER A 210 -10.33 -24.58 -10.22
CA SER A 210 -10.24 -26.01 -9.87
C SER A 210 -8.88 -26.66 -10.14
N ASN A 211 -7.97 -25.99 -10.88
CA ASN A 211 -6.72 -26.60 -11.38
C ASN A 211 -5.44 -25.84 -10.97
N LEU A 212 -5.42 -25.18 -9.81
CA LEU A 212 -4.20 -24.54 -9.35
C LEU A 212 -3.28 -25.53 -8.61
N PRO A 213 -1.97 -25.54 -8.90
CA PRO A 213 -1.02 -26.30 -8.10
C PRO A 213 -1.01 -25.78 -6.66
N ALA A 214 -0.73 -26.65 -5.69
CA ALA A 214 -0.88 -26.37 -4.26
C ALA A 214 -0.12 -25.10 -3.79
N TYR A 215 1.02 -24.77 -4.39
CA TYR A 215 1.79 -23.56 -4.08
C TYR A 215 1.09 -22.25 -4.50
N ALA A 216 0.20 -22.31 -5.50
CA ALA A 216 -0.59 -21.18 -5.95
C ALA A 216 -1.86 -20.99 -5.09
N ILE A 217 -2.40 -22.09 -4.54
CA ILE A 217 -3.55 -22.07 -3.63
C ILE A 217 -3.17 -21.43 -2.28
N ALA A 218 -1.97 -21.72 -1.75
CA ALA A 218 -1.50 -21.18 -0.47
C ALA A 218 -1.30 -19.66 -0.43
N LYS A 219 -1.36 -18.98 -1.58
CA LYS A 219 -1.23 -17.52 -1.73
C LYS A 219 -2.56 -16.82 -2.08
N LEU A 220 -3.65 -17.58 -2.26
CA LEU A 220 -4.99 -17.06 -2.59
C LEU A 220 -5.88 -16.99 -1.35
#